data_AF-A0A0M0KYG9-F1
#
_entry.id   AF-A0A0M0KYG9-F1
#
_cell.length_a   1.000
_cell.length_b   1.000
_cell.length_c   1.000
_cell.angle_alpha   90.00
_cell.angle_beta   90.00
_cell.angle_gamma   90.00
#
_symmetry.space_group_name_H-M   'P 1'
#
loop_
_entity.id
_entity.type
_entity.pdbx_description
1 polymer ?
#
loop_
_entity_poly.entity_id
_entity_poly.type
_entity_poly.pdbx_seq_one_letter_code
_entity_poly.pdbx_strand_id
1 'polypeptide(L)'
;MRQGLDQTTVVKTAALLAERDGYESVTLASVAKELGIKTPSLYNHVNGLKGLRKDLACYAIEQLAHQLTLSAVGRSGDEAILSVGFSYIQFVRDHPGLYEATFRAPDLSDPDIMKKGDYIVQLLVAILNYYHLADEDLIHAVRALRSLVHGFAMIEMNRGFNLSVDNEETIQFMLRTFINGLPAQTH
;
A
#
# COMPACT_ATOMS: atom_id res chain seq x y z
N MET A 1 -17.74 -13.45 26.54
CA MET A 1 -18.80 -13.12 25.56
C MET A 1 -18.24 -13.39 24.18
N ARG A 2 -18.94 -14.12 23.31
CA ARG A 2 -18.53 -14.24 21.91
C ARG A 2 -18.71 -12.86 21.27
N GLN A 3 -17.62 -12.19 20.90
CA GLN A 3 -17.72 -11.05 19.99
C GLN A 3 -18.51 -11.53 18.77
N GLY A 4 -19.60 -10.84 18.45
CA GLY A 4 -20.39 -11.14 17.27
C GLY A 4 -19.48 -11.06 16.05
N LEU A 5 -19.53 -12.07 15.19
CA LEU A 5 -18.83 -12.04 13.92
C LEU A 5 -19.33 -10.81 13.15
N ASP A 6 -18.42 -9.91 12.80
CA ASP A 6 -18.69 -8.75 11.94
C ASP A 6 -17.73 -8.73 10.74
N GLN A 7 -18.05 -7.90 9.76
CA GLN A 7 -17.26 -7.80 8.52
C GLN A 7 -15.81 -7.40 8.83
N THR A 8 -15.59 -6.52 9.81
CA THR A 8 -14.24 -6.08 10.22
C THR A 8 -13.40 -7.24 10.73
N THR A 9 -13.97 -8.13 11.55
CA THR A 9 -13.28 -9.32 12.07
C THR A 9 -12.92 -10.29 10.95
N VAL A 10 -13.81 -10.47 9.98
CA VAL A 10 -13.56 -11.31 8.79
C VAL A 10 -12.39 -10.76 7.97
N VAL A 11 -12.38 -9.45 7.69
CA VAL A 11 -11.33 -8.79 6.89
C VAL A 11 -9.98 -8.80 7.61
N LYS A 12 -9.95 -8.52 8.92
CA LYS A 12 -8.71 -8.61 9.71
C LYS A 12 -8.16 -10.03 9.74
N THR A 13 -9.03 -11.04 9.78
CA THR A 13 -8.59 -12.44 9.70
C THR A 13 -8.03 -12.77 8.33
N ALA A 14 -8.66 -12.29 7.25
CA ALA A 14 -8.13 -12.42 5.90
C ALA A 14 -6.77 -11.73 5.73
N ALA A 15 -6.57 -10.57 6.35
CA ALA A 15 -5.28 -9.87 6.39
C ALA A 15 -4.20 -10.71 7.09
N LEU A 16 -4.50 -11.29 8.26
CA LEU A 16 -3.57 -12.18 8.97
C LEU A 16 -3.17 -13.39 8.12
N LEU A 17 -4.13 -13.98 7.39
CA LEU A 17 -3.84 -15.09 6.46
C LEU A 17 -3.00 -14.64 5.27
N ALA A 18 -3.29 -13.48 4.69
CA ALA A 18 -2.51 -12.94 3.57
C ALA A 18 -1.05 -12.73 3.97
N GLU A 19 -0.79 -12.19 5.16
CA GLU A 19 0.57 -11.99 5.68
C GLU A 19 1.28 -13.30 5.99
N ARG A 20 0.59 -14.25 6.65
CA ARG A 20 1.20 -15.51 7.10
C ARG A 20 1.43 -16.50 5.95
N ASP A 21 0.45 -16.63 5.09
CA ASP A 21 0.32 -17.73 4.13
C ASP A 21 0.27 -17.25 2.66
N GLY A 22 0.33 -15.94 2.42
CA GLY A 22 0.27 -15.32 1.09
C GLY A 22 -1.15 -15.04 0.60
N TYR A 23 -1.29 -14.12 -0.37
CA TYR A 23 -2.60 -13.66 -0.86
C TYR A 23 -3.52 -14.78 -1.38
N GLU A 24 -2.96 -15.76 -2.10
CA GLU A 24 -3.75 -16.84 -2.68
C GLU A 24 -4.34 -17.80 -1.65
N SER A 25 -3.74 -17.86 -0.44
CA SER A 25 -4.26 -18.66 0.67
C SER A 25 -5.62 -18.15 1.18
N VAL A 26 -5.93 -16.86 0.94
CA VAL A 26 -7.14 -16.21 1.39
C VAL A 26 -8.34 -16.73 0.62
N THR A 27 -9.01 -17.70 1.24
CA THR A 27 -10.24 -18.35 0.77
C THR A 27 -11.31 -18.30 1.87
N LEU A 28 -12.59 -18.42 1.48
CA LEU A 28 -13.69 -18.51 2.46
C LEU A 28 -13.48 -19.67 3.45
N ALA A 29 -12.95 -20.80 2.98
CA ALA A 29 -12.67 -21.95 3.83
C ALA A 29 -11.54 -21.67 4.83
N SER A 30 -10.45 -21.05 4.39
CA SER A 30 -9.33 -20.68 5.27
C SER A 30 -9.75 -19.68 6.35
N VAL A 31 -10.53 -18.65 6.00
CA VAL A 31 -11.02 -17.65 6.95
C VAL A 31 -12.02 -18.25 7.93
N ALA A 32 -12.94 -19.10 7.46
CA ALA A 32 -13.89 -19.78 8.34
C ALA A 32 -13.17 -20.70 9.34
N LYS A 33 -12.14 -21.41 8.87
CA LYS A 33 -11.29 -22.28 9.70
C LYS A 33 -10.56 -21.48 10.77
N GLU A 34 -9.90 -20.37 10.39
CA GLU A 34 -9.17 -19.50 11.32
C GLU A 34 -10.11 -18.89 12.38
N LEU A 35 -11.35 -18.57 12.00
CA LEU A 35 -12.39 -18.06 12.91
C LEU A 35 -13.10 -19.14 13.74
N GLY A 36 -12.85 -20.43 13.48
CA GLY A 36 -13.54 -21.54 14.15
C GLY A 36 -15.04 -21.62 13.84
N ILE A 37 -15.46 -21.18 12.65
CA ILE A 37 -16.86 -21.18 12.19
C ILE A 37 -17.04 -22.05 10.94
N LYS A 38 -18.30 -22.27 10.53
CA LYS A 38 -18.62 -22.93 9.27
C LYS A 38 -18.60 -21.91 8.12
N THR A 39 -18.11 -22.30 6.95
CA THR A 39 -18.06 -21.44 5.74
C THR A 39 -19.39 -20.77 5.40
N PRO A 40 -20.57 -21.42 5.49
CA PRO A 40 -21.86 -20.76 5.25
C PRO A 40 -22.11 -19.51 6.12
N SER A 41 -21.54 -19.45 7.33
CA SER A 41 -21.70 -18.30 8.22
C SER A 41 -21.00 -17.04 7.70
N LEU A 42 -19.98 -17.16 6.85
CA LEU A 42 -19.28 -16.00 6.27
C LEU A 42 -20.12 -15.24 5.24
N TYR A 43 -21.05 -15.89 4.55
CA TYR A 43 -21.87 -15.24 3.53
C TYR A 43 -22.79 -14.14 4.08
N ASN A 44 -23.03 -14.15 5.40
CA ASN A 44 -23.75 -13.07 6.08
C ASN A 44 -22.90 -11.79 6.22
N HIS A 45 -21.59 -11.86 5.98
CA HIS A 45 -20.63 -10.78 6.22
C HIS A 45 -19.86 -10.37 4.97
N VAL A 46 -19.68 -11.27 3.99
CA VAL A 46 -18.96 -11.00 2.74
C VAL A 46 -19.68 -11.56 1.52
N ASN A 47 -19.60 -10.85 0.41
CA ASN A 47 -20.19 -11.27 -0.87
C ASN A 47 -19.29 -12.29 -1.61
N GLY A 48 -19.16 -13.47 -1.02
CA GLY A 48 -18.31 -14.54 -1.52
C GLY A 48 -16.81 -14.18 -1.52
N LEU A 49 -16.02 -14.95 -2.27
CA LEU A 49 -14.57 -14.75 -2.34
C LEU A 49 -14.18 -13.42 -2.98
N LYS A 50 -14.92 -12.98 -4.00
CA LYS A 50 -14.69 -11.70 -4.66
C LYS A 50 -14.92 -10.53 -3.69
N GLY A 51 -16.01 -10.56 -2.92
CA GLY A 51 -16.28 -9.57 -1.88
C GLY A 51 -15.20 -9.55 -0.79
N LEU A 52 -14.82 -10.74 -0.30
CA LEU A 52 -13.74 -10.87 0.70
C LEU A 52 -12.42 -10.25 0.22
N ARG A 53 -12.00 -10.56 -1.02
CA ARG A 53 -10.75 -10.03 -1.60
C ARG A 53 -10.82 -8.54 -1.90
N LYS A 54 -11.99 -8.01 -2.29
CA LYS A 54 -12.24 -6.57 -2.38
C LYS A 54 -12.05 -5.90 -1.01
N ASP A 55 -12.72 -6.41 0.02
CA ASP A 55 -12.67 -5.81 1.36
C ASP A 55 -11.24 -5.87 1.94
N LEU A 56 -10.52 -6.96 1.69
CA LEU A 56 -9.10 -7.09 2.01
C LEU A 56 -8.25 -6.04 1.29
N ALA A 57 -8.47 -5.82 0.00
CA ALA A 57 -7.76 -4.79 -0.76
C ALA A 57 -8.03 -3.38 -0.20
N CYS A 58 -9.29 -3.04 0.10
CA CYS A 58 -9.65 -1.78 0.75
C CYS A 58 -8.91 -1.61 2.09
N TYR A 59 -8.93 -2.65 2.93
CA TYR A 59 -8.21 -2.64 4.21
C TYR A 59 -6.70 -2.43 4.02
N ALA A 60 -6.08 -3.15 3.07
CA ALA A 60 -4.67 -3.02 2.79
C ALA A 60 -4.28 -1.60 2.31
N ILE A 61 -5.09 -1.01 1.43
CA ILE A 61 -4.88 0.37 0.95
C ILE A 61 -5.00 1.36 2.11
N GLU A 62 -5.95 1.16 3.02
CA GLU A 62 -6.09 1.98 4.23
C GLU A 62 -4.88 1.86 5.16
N GLN A 63 -4.35 0.66 5.37
CA GLN A 63 -3.16 0.46 6.20
C GLN A 63 -1.94 1.16 5.59
N LEU A 64 -1.73 1.01 4.29
CA LEU A 64 -0.67 1.70 3.57
C LEU A 64 -0.84 3.23 3.68
N ALA A 65 -2.03 3.75 3.35
CA ALA A 65 -2.32 5.18 3.43
C ALA A 65 -2.08 5.74 4.85
N HIS A 66 -2.48 5.00 5.87
CA HIS A 66 -2.27 5.39 7.27
C HIS A 66 -0.78 5.49 7.61
N GLN A 67 0.01 4.48 7.27
CA GLN A 67 1.46 4.47 7.54
C GLN A 67 2.17 5.61 6.79
N LEU A 68 1.86 5.81 5.51
CA LEU A 68 2.41 6.91 4.73
C LEU A 68 2.04 8.26 5.34
N THR A 69 0.78 8.44 5.75
CA THR A 69 0.32 9.70 6.38
C THR A 69 1.11 9.99 7.66
N LEU A 70 1.28 8.99 8.53
CA LEU A 70 2.06 9.14 9.76
C LEU A 70 3.52 9.51 9.48
N SER A 71 4.13 8.92 8.44
CA SER A 71 5.50 9.26 8.04
C SER A 71 5.63 10.68 7.48
N ALA A 72 4.56 11.30 7.00
CA ALA A 72 4.58 12.68 6.51
C ALA A 72 4.36 13.73 7.61
N VAL A 73 3.81 13.35 8.77
CA VAL A 73 3.47 14.31 9.85
C VAL A 73 4.70 15.12 10.29
N GLY A 74 4.57 16.45 10.28
CA GLY A 74 5.61 17.38 10.74
C GLY A 74 6.77 17.56 9.75
N ARG A 75 6.68 17.04 8.52
CA ARG A 75 7.73 17.12 7.50
C ARG A 75 7.25 17.87 6.26
N SER A 76 8.18 18.47 5.53
CA SER A 76 7.91 19.21 4.29
C SER A 76 9.08 19.07 3.30
N GLY A 77 8.84 19.36 2.02
CA GLY A 77 9.86 19.31 0.98
C GLY A 77 10.58 17.97 0.90
N ASP A 78 11.91 18.02 0.77
CA ASP A 78 12.75 16.84 0.59
C ASP A 78 12.57 15.81 1.73
N GLU A 79 12.46 16.27 2.98
CA GLU A 79 12.28 15.38 4.13
C GLU A 79 10.95 14.63 4.08
N ALA A 80 9.88 15.25 3.57
CA ALA A 80 8.60 14.58 3.40
C ALA A 80 8.67 13.48 2.33
N ILE A 81 9.30 13.76 1.18
CA ILE A 81 9.49 12.75 0.12
C ILE A 81 10.36 11.60 0.60
N LEU A 82 11.48 11.91 1.27
CA LEU A 82 12.36 10.89 1.83
C LEU A 82 11.60 10.01 2.83
N SER A 83 10.96 10.62 3.83
CA SER A 83 10.24 9.89 4.88
C SER A 83 9.11 9.01 4.32
N VAL A 84 8.28 9.55 3.41
CA VAL A 84 7.20 8.80 2.76
C VAL A 84 7.75 7.69 1.88
N GLY A 85 8.82 7.93 1.14
CA GLY A 85 9.46 6.93 0.28
C GLY A 85 10.02 5.74 1.08
N PHE A 86 10.76 6.01 2.15
CA PHE A 86 11.22 4.98 3.08
C PHE A 86 10.06 4.22 3.72
N SER A 87 9.05 4.95 4.21
CA SER A 87 7.89 4.35 4.84
C SER A 87 7.09 3.46 3.90
N TYR A 88 7.05 3.79 2.60
CA TYR A 88 6.41 2.95 1.59
C TYR A 88 7.11 1.61 1.47
N ILE A 89 8.43 1.63 1.29
CA ILE A 89 9.23 0.41 1.12
C ILE A 89 9.18 -0.42 2.40
N GLN A 90 9.23 0.23 3.56
CA GLN A 90 9.09 -0.42 4.86
C GLN A 90 7.74 -1.12 5.01
N PHE A 91 6.63 -0.51 4.55
CA PHE A 91 5.33 -1.17 4.53
C PHE A 91 5.37 -2.46 3.69
N VAL A 92 6.00 -2.44 2.51
CA VAL A 92 6.10 -3.65 1.67
C VAL A 92 6.91 -4.75 2.36
N ARG A 93 7.98 -4.39 3.08
CA ARG A 93 8.82 -5.34 3.82
C ARG A 93 8.09 -5.96 5.00
N ASP A 94 7.36 -5.15 5.77
CA ASP A 94 6.67 -5.58 6.99
C ASP A 94 5.34 -6.27 6.70
N HIS A 95 4.72 -5.91 5.58
CA HIS A 95 3.37 -6.32 5.20
C HIS A 95 3.27 -6.78 3.73
N PRO A 96 4.07 -7.76 3.28
CA PRO A 96 4.07 -8.20 1.89
C PRO A 96 2.72 -8.76 1.43
N GLY A 97 1.98 -9.44 2.32
CA GLY A 97 0.68 -10.03 1.99
C GLY A 97 -0.42 -9.00 1.77
N LEU A 98 -0.46 -7.97 2.62
CA LEU A 98 -1.35 -6.83 2.46
C LEU A 98 -0.95 -6.00 1.24
N TYR A 99 0.34 -5.76 1.06
CA TYR A 99 0.80 -4.99 -0.11
C TYR A 99 0.40 -5.67 -1.41
N GLU A 100 0.55 -6.99 -1.52
CA GLU A 100 0.05 -7.76 -2.67
C GLU A 100 -1.47 -7.58 -2.87
N ALA A 101 -2.25 -7.59 -1.79
CA ALA A 101 -3.70 -7.40 -1.87
C ALA A 101 -4.09 -6.04 -2.48
N THR A 102 -3.26 -4.99 -2.36
CA THR A 102 -3.56 -3.66 -2.91
C THR A 102 -3.66 -3.64 -4.44
N PHE A 103 -2.93 -4.49 -5.15
CA PHE A 103 -2.91 -4.55 -6.62
C PHE A 103 -3.48 -5.84 -7.20
N ARG A 104 -3.81 -6.82 -6.36
CA ARG A 104 -4.52 -8.06 -6.74
C ARG A 104 -6.02 -8.00 -6.54
N ALA A 105 -6.58 -6.82 -6.24
CA ALA A 105 -8.00 -6.67 -6.05
C ALA A 105 -8.79 -7.18 -7.28
N PRO A 106 -9.97 -7.80 -7.09
CA PRO A 106 -10.70 -8.40 -8.20
C PRO A 106 -11.16 -7.42 -9.28
N ASP A 107 -11.29 -6.14 -8.92
CA ASP A 107 -11.64 -5.05 -9.81
C ASP A 107 -11.01 -3.74 -9.27
N LEU A 108 -9.93 -3.28 -9.91
CA LEU A 108 -9.26 -2.04 -9.52
C LEU A 108 -10.06 -0.78 -9.88
N SER A 109 -11.14 -0.93 -10.67
CA SER A 109 -12.08 0.16 -10.99
C SER A 109 -13.29 0.21 -10.05
N ASP A 110 -13.34 -0.65 -9.03
CA ASP A 110 -14.37 -0.58 -8.00
C ASP A 110 -14.31 0.81 -7.30
N PRO A 111 -15.44 1.52 -7.16
CA PRO A 111 -15.46 2.87 -6.57
C PRO A 111 -14.88 2.96 -5.15
N ASP A 112 -15.02 1.92 -4.32
CA ASP A 112 -14.47 1.94 -2.97
C ASP A 112 -12.95 1.82 -3.02
N ILE A 113 -12.42 0.92 -3.86
CA ILE A 113 -10.98 0.75 -4.06
C ILE A 113 -10.36 2.05 -4.59
N MET A 114 -10.97 2.65 -5.62
CA MET A 114 -10.51 3.93 -6.17
C MET A 114 -10.50 5.03 -5.10
N LYS A 115 -11.60 5.19 -4.37
CA LYS A 115 -11.71 6.19 -3.31
C LYS A 115 -10.67 6.01 -2.20
N LYS A 116 -10.34 4.78 -1.82
CA LYS A 116 -9.27 4.51 -0.84
C LYS A 116 -7.89 4.79 -1.42
N GLY A 117 -7.66 4.42 -2.67
CA GLY A 117 -6.41 4.70 -3.39
C GLY A 117 -6.15 6.20 -3.56
N ASP A 118 -7.21 7.00 -3.72
CA ASP A 118 -7.13 8.45 -3.84
C ASP A 118 -6.50 9.12 -2.62
N TYR A 119 -6.63 8.56 -1.41
CA TYR A 119 -5.97 9.13 -0.23
C TYR A 119 -4.44 9.08 -0.34
N ILE A 120 -3.89 8.00 -0.92
CA ILE A 120 -2.45 7.89 -1.16
C ILE A 120 -2.03 8.92 -2.22
N VAL A 121 -2.80 9.04 -3.30
CA VAL A 121 -2.51 10.01 -4.37
C VAL A 121 -2.56 11.45 -3.82
N GLN A 122 -3.58 11.79 -3.03
CA GLN A 122 -3.73 13.10 -2.41
C GLN A 122 -2.59 13.42 -1.44
N LEU A 123 -2.12 12.44 -0.66
CA LEU A 123 -0.94 12.60 0.18
C LEU A 123 0.31 12.93 -0.65
N LEU A 124 0.55 12.17 -1.74
CA LEU A 124 1.70 12.40 -2.62
C LEU A 124 1.62 13.77 -3.32
N VAL A 125 0.43 14.17 -3.76
CA VAL A 125 0.18 15.53 -4.28
C VAL A 125 0.51 16.57 -3.22
N ALA A 126 0.03 16.39 -1.98
CA ALA A 126 0.24 17.35 -0.90
C ALA A 126 1.73 17.56 -0.58
N ILE A 127 2.54 16.50 -0.53
CA ILE A 127 3.98 16.63 -0.27
C ILE A 127 4.74 17.22 -1.47
N LEU A 128 4.30 16.94 -2.70
CA LEU A 128 4.93 17.46 -3.93
C LEU A 128 4.54 18.91 -4.25
N ASN A 129 3.42 19.40 -3.71
CA ASN A 129 3.01 20.80 -3.85
C ASN A 129 4.06 21.79 -3.31
N TYR A 130 4.96 21.35 -2.43
CA TYR A 130 6.10 22.14 -1.96
C TYR A 130 7.01 22.64 -3.10
N TYR A 131 7.09 21.88 -4.20
CA TYR A 131 7.94 22.22 -5.34
C TYR A 131 7.23 23.10 -6.38
N HIS A 132 5.95 23.41 -6.16
CA HIS A 132 5.13 24.27 -7.01
C HIS A 132 5.19 23.88 -8.51
N LEU A 133 5.16 22.59 -8.80
CA LEU A 133 5.17 22.08 -10.17
C LEU A 133 3.93 22.55 -10.95
N ALA A 134 4.05 22.68 -12.27
CA ALA A 134 2.87 22.83 -13.12
C ALA A 134 1.96 21.60 -12.99
N ASP A 135 0.65 21.74 -13.24
CA ASP A 135 -0.32 20.67 -12.99
C ASP A 135 0.04 19.34 -13.68
N GLU A 136 0.48 19.37 -14.94
CA GLU A 136 0.91 18.16 -15.66
C GLU A 136 2.18 17.55 -15.04
N ASP A 137 3.17 18.38 -14.70
CA ASP A 137 4.44 17.95 -14.07
C ASP A 137 4.22 17.36 -12.68
N LEU A 138 3.26 17.89 -11.91
CA LEU A 138 2.87 17.35 -10.61
C LEU A 138 2.33 15.93 -10.75
N ILE A 139 1.46 15.69 -11.74
CA ILE A 139 0.93 14.35 -12.01
C ILE A 139 2.04 13.40 -12.48
N HIS A 140 2.97 13.86 -13.31
CA HIS A 140 4.15 13.10 -13.69
C HIS A 140 5.03 12.75 -12.48
N ALA A 141 5.28 13.70 -11.58
CA ALA A 141 6.07 13.50 -10.37
C ALA A 141 5.41 12.50 -9.40
N VAL A 142 4.10 12.60 -9.17
CA VAL A 142 3.34 11.63 -8.35
C VAL A 142 3.47 10.21 -8.91
N ARG A 143 3.27 10.05 -10.23
CA ARG A 143 3.39 8.75 -10.90
C ARG A 143 4.82 8.21 -10.83
N ALA A 144 5.82 9.06 -11.06
CA ALA A 144 7.23 8.70 -11.01
C ALA A 144 7.66 8.25 -9.60
N LEU A 145 7.33 9.03 -8.56
CA LEU A 145 7.65 8.67 -7.18
C LEU A 145 7.04 7.34 -6.78
N ARG A 146 5.74 7.14 -7.04
CA ARG A 146 5.03 5.89 -6.74
C ARG A 146 5.63 4.71 -7.51
N SER A 147 6.00 4.91 -8.77
CA SER A 147 6.62 3.85 -9.59
C SER A 147 8.01 3.48 -9.09
N LEU A 148 8.80 4.48 -8.67
CA LEU A 148 10.14 4.29 -8.14
C LEU A 148 10.11 3.42 -6.88
N VAL A 149 9.29 3.79 -5.88
CA VAL A 149 9.20 3.04 -4.62
C VAL A 149 8.54 1.68 -4.78
N HIS A 150 7.51 1.57 -5.63
CA HIS A 150 6.89 0.29 -5.96
C HIS A 150 7.90 -0.66 -6.63
N GLY A 151 8.58 -0.18 -7.67
CA GLY A 151 9.54 -0.98 -8.43
C GLY A 151 10.70 -1.46 -7.56
N PHE A 152 11.29 -0.57 -6.76
CA PHE A 152 12.34 -0.93 -5.82
C PHE A 152 11.87 -2.01 -4.84
N ALA A 153 10.75 -1.77 -4.14
CA ALA A 153 10.22 -2.68 -3.14
C ALA A 153 9.89 -4.06 -3.73
N MET A 154 9.32 -4.11 -4.94
CA MET A 154 9.01 -5.38 -5.61
C MET A 154 10.26 -6.15 -6.03
N ILE A 155 11.31 -5.47 -6.52
CA ILE A 155 12.57 -6.12 -6.87
C ILE A 155 13.26 -6.64 -5.60
N GLU A 156 13.29 -5.83 -4.54
CA GLU A 156 13.87 -6.20 -3.25
C GLU A 156 13.17 -7.42 -2.63
N MET A 157 11.84 -7.39 -2.56
CA MET A 157 11.03 -8.49 -2.01
C MET A 157 11.26 -9.82 -2.75
N ASN A 158 11.55 -9.74 -4.05
CA ASN A 158 11.87 -10.90 -4.89
C ASN A 158 13.38 -11.24 -4.91
N ARG A 159 14.18 -10.68 -3.99
CA ARG A 159 15.63 -10.89 -3.88
C ARG A 159 16.39 -10.58 -5.18
N GLY A 160 15.92 -9.57 -5.91
CA GLY A 160 16.50 -9.17 -7.20
C GLY A 160 17.83 -8.43 -7.09
N PHE A 161 18.18 -7.90 -5.92
CA PHE A 161 19.44 -7.22 -5.66
C PHE A 161 20.50 -8.21 -5.16
N ASN A 162 21.42 -8.62 -6.05
CA ASN A 162 22.46 -9.61 -5.77
C ASN A 162 23.88 -9.01 -5.65
N LEU A 163 24.01 -7.68 -5.81
CA LEU A 163 25.29 -6.98 -5.67
C LEU A 163 25.46 -6.47 -4.24
N SER A 164 26.71 -6.36 -3.77
CA SER A 164 27.05 -6.05 -2.38
C SER A 164 26.99 -4.53 -2.07
N VAL A 165 25.82 -3.92 -2.27
CA VAL A 165 25.53 -2.53 -1.87
C VAL A 165 24.35 -2.57 -0.92
N ASP A 166 24.38 -1.73 0.11
CA ASP A 166 23.26 -1.64 1.04
C ASP A 166 22.01 -1.11 0.33
N ASN A 167 20.89 -1.79 0.53
CA ASN A 167 19.61 -1.36 -0.01
C ASN A 167 19.17 -0.03 0.59
N GLU A 168 19.50 0.25 1.86
CA GLU A 168 19.18 1.54 2.49
C GLU A 168 19.89 2.71 1.81
N GLU A 169 21.18 2.54 1.48
CA GLU A 169 21.94 3.52 0.71
C GLU A 169 21.32 3.74 -0.67
N THR A 170 20.85 2.66 -1.31
CA THR A 170 20.20 2.72 -2.63
C THR A 170 18.86 3.46 -2.57
N ILE A 171 18.05 3.24 -1.53
CA ILE A 171 16.77 3.95 -1.32
C ILE A 171 17.03 5.45 -1.17
N GLN A 172 18.01 5.81 -0.33
CA GLN A 172 18.36 7.21 -0.15
C GLN A 172 18.85 7.84 -1.46
N PHE A 173 19.74 7.14 -2.17
CA PHE A 173 20.29 7.60 -3.44
C PHE A 173 19.19 7.84 -4.49
N MET A 174 18.28 6.88 -4.67
CA MET A 174 17.22 6.99 -5.68
C MET A 174 16.21 8.10 -5.35
N LEU A 175 15.84 8.28 -4.09
CA LEU A 175 14.91 9.33 -3.68
C LEU A 175 15.54 10.71 -3.82
N ARG A 176 16.82 10.87 -3.45
CA ARG A 176 17.56 12.13 -3.70
C ARG A 176 17.71 12.42 -5.19
N THR A 177 17.96 11.39 -6.00
CA THR A 177 18.04 11.54 -7.45
C THR A 177 16.70 11.99 -8.03
N PHE A 178 15.58 11.42 -7.56
CA PHE A 178 14.24 11.85 -7.93
C PHE A 178 13.99 13.32 -7.58
N ILE A 179 14.25 13.72 -6.32
CA ILE A 179 14.08 15.09 -5.83
C ILE A 179 14.90 16.08 -6.67
N ASN A 180 16.18 15.79 -6.90
CA ASN A 180 17.07 16.65 -7.67
C ASN A 180 16.69 16.76 -9.16
N GLY A 181 15.91 15.80 -9.67
CA GLY A 181 15.40 15.78 -11.03
C GLY A 181 14.06 16.49 -11.22
N LEU A 182 13.39 16.93 -10.14
CA LEU A 182 12.18 17.73 -10.24
C LEU A 182 12.51 19.08 -10.90
N PRO A 183 11.71 19.57 -11.85
CA PRO A 183 11.99 20.83 -12.51
C PRO A 183 11.95 21.95 -11.47
N ALA A 184 13.03 22.74 -11.39
CA ALA A 184 13.01 23.97 -10.61
C ALA A 184 11.98 24.92 -11.20
N GLN A 185 11.16 25.56 -10.37
CA GLN A 185 10.45 26.75 -10.82
C GLN A 185 11.48 27.83 -11.18
N THR A 186 11.69 28.05 -12.48
CA THR A 186 12.13 29.37 -12.94
C THR A 186 10.96 30.32 -12.71
N HIS A 187 11.06 31.13 -11.64
CA HIS A 187 10.27 32.36 -11.52
C HIS A 187 10.68 33.38 -12.59
#